data_AF-A0A161I2Z7-F1
#
_entry.id   AF-A0A161I2Z7-F1
#
_cell.length_a   1.000
_cell.length_b   1.000
_cell.length_c   1.000
_cell.angle_alpha   90.00
_cell.angle_beta   90.00
_cell.angle_gamma   90.00
#
_symmetry.space_group_name_H-M   'P 1'
#
loop_
_entity.id
_entity.type
_entity.pdbx_description
1 polymer ?
#
loop_
_entity_poly.entity_id
_entity_poly.type
_entity_poly.pdbx_seq_one_letter_code
_entity_poly.pdbx_strand_id
1 'polypeptide(L)'
;LLAHNTPVQILFERGNPSVETQKIMKSLLPSTVQEGLTAGSQFWNASKTLKTLIEEGYFRDKENSNSGAVLPPVIRSMTAESDSLGLTPGENSELVLSALGCCVFYLKKCIIDKEILSMAKFEEYVPVDIDIGKGTKLSSIFTKT
;
A
#
# COMPACT_ATOMS: atom_id res chain seq x y z
N LEU A 1 10.60 4.95 -9.18
CA LEU A 1 9.16 5.15 -8.90
C LEU A 1 8.58 6.39 -9.57
N LEU A 2 8.81 7.61 -9.08
CA LEU A 2 8.11 8.83 -9.55
C LEU A 2 8.32 9.16 -11.04
N ALA A 3 9.50 8.86 -11.59
CA ALA A 3 9.76 9.04 -13.02
C ALA A 3 9.08 7.98 -13.91
N HIS A 4 8.88 6.76 -13.39
CA HIS A 4 8.22 5.67 -14.13
C HIS A 4 6.69 5.75 -14.02
N ASN A 5 6.20 6.20 -12.87
CA ASN A 5 4.78 6.37 -12.55
C ASN A 5 4.57 7.81 -12.05
N THR A 6 4.46 8.76 -12.98
CA THR A 6 4.35 10.19 -12.66
C THR A 6 2.98 10.52 -12.06
N PRO A 7 2.89 10.87 -10.77
CA PRO A 7 1.60 11.11 -10.12
C PRO A 7 1.10 12.52 -10.39
N VAL A 8 -0.19 12.65 -10.68
CA VAL A 8 -0.89 13.96 -10.75
C VAL A 8 -1.32 14.46 -9.37
N GLN A 9 -1.41 13.54 -8.38
CA GLN A 9 -1.73 13.84 -6.99
C GLN A 9 -0.93 12.93 -6.05
N ILE A 10 -0.43 13.49 -4.95
CA ILE A 10 0.27 12.76 -3.88
C ILE A 10 -0.47 12.99 -2.57
N LEU A 11 -0.76 11.91 -1.87
CA LEU A 11 -1.31 11.91 -0.52
C LEU A 11 -0.20 11.52 0.46
N PHE A 12 -0.09 12.23 1.58
CA PHE A 12 0.90 11.94 2.61
C PHE A 12 0.41 12.31 4.01
N GLU A 13 0.98 11.68 5.03
CA GLU A 13 0.72 12.04 6.42
C GLU A 13 1.41 13.37 6.77
N ARG A 14 0.66 14.33 7.28
CA ARG A 14 1.19 15.64 7.63
C ARG A 14 2.28 15.50 8.70
N GLY A 15 3.48 15.99 8.36
CA GLY A 15 4.64 15.95 9.24
C GLY A 15 5.51 14.70 9.10
N ASN A 16 5.09 13.69 8.32
CA ASN A 16 5.85 12.46 8.13
C ASN A 16 6.98 12.57 7.08
N PRO A 17 6.78 13.18 5.88
CA PRO A 17 7.86 13.28 4.89
C PRO A 17 9.03 14.13 5.41
N SER A 18 10.26 13.59 5.27
CA SER A 18 11.49 14.33 5.59
C SER A 18 11.66 15.57 4.71
N VAL A 19 12.56 16.47 5.11
CA VAL A 19 12.88 17.69 4.35
C VAL A 19 13.35 17.35 2.93
N GLU A 20 14.10 16.26 2.77
CA GLU A 20 14.61 15.77 1.49
C GLU A 20 13.46 15.28 0.60
N THR A 21 12.55 14.47 1.14
CA THR A 21 11.37 13.99 0.41
C THR A 21 10.47 15.16 0.00
N GLN A 22 10.28 16.15 0.87
CA GLN A 22 9.52 17.36 0.53
C GLN A 22 10.17 18.18 -0.59
N LYS A 23 11.51 18.30 -0.59
CA LYS A 23 12.25 18.94 -1.68
C LYS A 23 12.05 18.19 -2.99
N ILE A 24 12.10 16.86 -2.98
CA ILE A 24 11.88 16.02 -4.17
C ILE A 24 10.46 16.24 -4.71
N MET A 25 9.44 16.17 -3.85
CA MET A 25 8.05 16.40 -4.25
C MET A 25 7.84 17.80 -4.85
N LYS A 26 8.46 18.83 -4.29
CA LYS A 26 8.32 20.22 -4.79
C LYS A 26 9.10 20.48 -6.07
N SER A 27 10.26 19.84 -6.23
CA SER A 27 11.17 20.11 -7.37
C SER A 27 10.85 19.27 -8.60
N LEU A 28 10.61 17.96 -8.43
CA LEU A 28 10.37 17.06 -9.56
C LEU A 28 8.92 17.05 -10.02
N LEU A 29 7.99 17.48 -9.17
CA LEU A 29 6.55 17.37 -9.39
C LEU A 29 5.83 18.70 -9.09
N PRO A 30 6.23 19.81 -9.74
CA PRO A 30 5.73 21.15 -9.41
C PRO A 30 4.23 21.34 -9.70
N SER A 31 3.67 20.55 -10.62
CA SER A 31 2.24 20.58 -11.00
C SER A 31 1.40 19.54 -10.26
N THR A 32 2.01 18.71 -9.41
CA THR A 32 1.31 17.64 -8.70
C THR A 32 0.61 18.19 -7.47
N VAL A 33 -0.67 17.85 -7.32
CA VAL A 33 -1.46 18.24 -6.15
C VAL A 33 -0.94 17.50 -4.92
N GLN A 34 -0.58 18.22 -3.87
CA GLN A 34 -0.04 17.67 -2.62
C GLN A 34 -1.08 17.76 -1.50
N GLU A 35 -1.54 16.62 -0.99
CA GLU A 35 -2.52 16.55 0.10
C GLU A 35 -1.91 15.99 1.39
N GLY A 36 -1.74 16.87 2.37
CA GLY A 36 -1.29 16.51 3.71
C GLY A 36 -2.45 16.13 4.62
N LEU A 37 -2.64 14.83 4.81
CA LEU A 37 -3.68 14.22 5.63
C LEU A 37 -3.32 14.16 7.12
N THR A 38 -4.32 14.30 7.98
CA THR A 38 -4.14 14.20 9.43
C THR A 38 -3.90 12.75 9.86
N ALA A 39 -2.82 12.52 10.61
CA ALA A 39 -2.46 11.23 11.19
C ALA A 39 -3.61 10.59 11.99
N GLY A 40 -3.80 9.28 11.84
CA GLY A 40 -4.80 8.46 12.54
C GLY A 40 -6.25 8.64 12.05
N SER A 41 -6.69 9.87 11.80
CA SER A 41 -8.06 10.17 11.36
C SER A 41 -8.22 10.01 9.84
N GLN A 42 -7.31 10.58 9.06
CA GLN A 42 -7.33 10.58 7.59
C GLN A 42 -6.23 9.68 7.01
N PHE A 43 -5.02 9.72 7.59
CA PHE A 43 -3.95 8.80 7.28
C PHE A 43 -3.98 7.66 8.30
N TRP A 44 -4.57 6.53 7.93
CA TRP A 44 -4.81 5.43 8.87
C TRP A 44 -3.57 4.59 9.09
N ASN A 45 -3.41 4.05 10.30
CA ASN A 45 -2.41 3.04 10.55
C ASN A 45 -2.79 1.69 9.89
N ALA A 46 -1.85 0.76 9.85
CA ALA A 46 -2.00 -0.53 9.19
C ALA A 46 -3.18 -1.35 9.74
N SER A 47 -3.30 -1.48 11.07
CA SER A 47 -4.39 -2.25 11.71
C SER A 47 -5.77 -1.67 11.41
N LYS A 48 -5.93 -0.33 11.45
CA LYS A 48 -7.18 0.33 11.09
C LYS A 48 -7.52 0.09 9.62
N THR A 49 -6.52 0.12 8.74
CA THR A 49 -6.70 -0.13 7.31
C THR A 49 -7.24 -1.53 7.05
N LEU A 50 -6.60 -2.57 7.61
CA LEU A 50 -7.04 -3.96 7.47
C LEU A 50 -8.47 -4.15 7.99
N LYS A 51 -8.75 -3.61 9.18
CA LYS A 51 -10.08 -3.63 9.78
C LYS A 51 -11.13 -3.00 8.86
N THR A 52 -10.88 -1.80 8.34
CA THR A 52 -11.81 -1.10 7.45
C THR A 52 -12.01 -1.85 6.13
N LEU A 53 -10.97 -2.46 5.55
CA LEU A 53 -11.09 -3.25 4.32
C LEU A 53 -12.07 -4.43 4.48
N ILE A 54 -12.04 -5.09 5.64
CA ILE A 54 -12.91 -6.24 5.95
C ILE A 54 -14.33 -5.77 6.28
N GLU A 55 -14.48 -4.73 7.11
CA GLU A 55 -15.78 -4.20 7.54
C GLU A 55 -16.61 -3.62 6.40
N GLU A 56 -15.96 -2.88 5.49
CA GLU A 56 -16.62 -2.28 4.31
C GLU A 56 -16.99 -3.31 3.25
N GLY A 57 -16.44 -4.53 3.34
CA GLY A 57 -16.81 -5.64 2.47
C GLY A 57 -16.48 -5.42 1.00
N TYR A 58 -15.41 -4.67 0.69
CA TYR A 58 -15.00 -4.38 -0.70
C TYR A 58 -14.78 -5.66 -1.52
N PHE A 59 -14.30 -6.74 -0.89
CA PHE A 59 -13.89 -7.98 -1.55
C PHE A 59 -14.89 -9.13 -1.37
N ARG A 60 -16.18 -8.82 -1.16
CA ARG A 60 -17.22 -9.86 -1.09
C ARG A 60 -17.66 -10.26 -2.50
N ASP A 61 -17.71 -11.56 -2.75
CA ASP A 61 -18.29 -12.10 -3.99
C ASP A 61 -19.78 -11.80 -4.02
N LYS A 62 -20.25 -11.23 -5.15
CA LYS A 62 -21.67 -10.93 -5.36
C LYS A 62 -22.54 -12.19 -5.44
N GLU A 63 -21.96 -13.36 -5.74
CA GLU A 63 -22.66 -14.62 -5.88
C GLU A 63 -22.70 -15.47 -4.59
N ASN A 64 -21.74 -15.28 -3.67
CA ASN A 64 -21.62 -16.08 -2.46
C ASN A 64 -21.54 -15.20 -1.21
N SER A 65 -22.69 -14.66 -0.80
CA SER A 65 -22.84 -13.84 0.42
C SER A 65 -22.41 -14.54 1.72
N ASN A 66 -22.16 -15.85 1.69
CA ASN A 66 -21.78 -16.69 2.84
C ASN A 66 -20.28 -16.96 2.95
N SER A 67 -19.47 -16.65 1.91
CA SER A 67 -18.01 -16.67 2.07
C SER A 67 -17.57 -15.36 2.72
N GLY A 68 -16.88 -15.44 3.86
CA GLY A 68 -16.31 -14.26 4.52
C GLY A 68 -15.47 -13.42 3.55
N ALA A 69 -15.29 -12.12 3.84
CA ALA A 69 -14.51 -11.24 2.97
C ALA A 69 -13.08 -11.78 2.81
N VAL A 70 -12.72 -12.23 1.61
CA VAL A 70 -11.40 -12.76 1.33
C VAL A 70 -10.51 -11.61 0.86
N LEU A 71 -9.47 -11.32 1.64
CA LEU A 71 -8.47 -10.34 1.23
C LEU A 71 -7.74 -10.82 -0.04
N PRO A 72 -7.46 -9.93 -1.00
CA PRO A 72 -6.63 -10.23 -2.15
C PRO A 72 -5.28 -10.86 -1.73
N PRO A 73 -4.71 -11.81 -2.50
CA PRO A 73 -3.51 -12.53 -2.10
C PRO A 73 -2.34 -11.64 -1.67
N VAL A 74 -2.14 -10.52 -2.38
CA VAL A 74 -1.08 -9.53 -2.08
C VAL A 74 -1.28 -8.85 -0.73
N ILE A 75 -2.53 -8.51 -0.38
CA ILE A 75 -2.81 -7.91 0.94
C ILE A 75 -2.69 -8.99 2.01
N ARG A 76 -3.09 -10.23 1.72
CA ARG A 76 -2.98 -11.34 2.66
C ARG A 76 -1.53 -11.65 3.01
N SER A 77 -0.61 -11.63 2.03
CA SER A 77 0.83 -11.80 2.30
C SER A 77 1.45 -10.66 3.13
N MET A 78 0.75 -9.53 3.26
CA MET A 78 1.16 -8.40 4.11
C MET A 78 0.62 -8.50 5.55
N THR A 79 -0.13 -9.55 5.88
CA THR A 79 -0.65 -9.82 7.23
C THR A 79 0.22 -10.83 7.97
N ALA A 80 0.16 -10.86 9.30
CA ALA A 80 0.89 -11.83 10.11
C ALA A 80 0.36 -13.25 9.89
N GLU A 81 1.26 -14.22 9.64
CA GLU A 81 0.89 -15.64 9.40
C GLU A 81 0.16 -16.29 10.58
N SER A 82 0.38 -15.78 11.80
CA SER A 82 -0.25 -16.25 13.03
C SER A 82 -1.70 -15.80 13.19
N ASP A 83 -2.17 -14.84 12.38
CA ASP A 83 -3.52 -14.27 12.50
C ASP A 83 -4.46 -14.79 11.40
N SER A 84 -5.32 -15.75 11.78
CA SER A 84 -6.32 -16.32 10.88
C SER A 84 -7.36 -15.29 10.37
N LEU A 85 -7.52 -14.16 11.07
CA LEU A 85 -8.44 -13.09 10.69
C LEU A 85 -7.81 -12.06 9.75
N GLY A 86 -6.48 -12.05 9.60
CA GLY A 86 -5.76 -11.10 8.75
C GLY A 86 -5.92 -9.64 9.18
N LEU A 87 -6.10 -9.39 10.48
CA LEU A 87 -6.27 -8.05 11.06
C LEU A 87 -4.94 -7.48 11.58
N THR A 88 -3.96 -8.35 11.75
CA THR A 88 -2.63 -8.00 12.25
C THR A 88 -1.69 -7.77 11.06
N PRO A 89 -1.11 -6.56 10.93
CA PRO A 89 -0.06 -6.29 9.95
C PRO A 89 1.14 -7.21 10.15
N GLY A 90 1.77 -7.64 9.06
CA GLY A 90 3.08 -8.30 9.13
C GLY A 90 4.19 -7.30 9.50
N GLU A 91 5.27 -7.78 10.10
CA GLU A 91 6.36 -6.95 10.67
C GLU A 91 6.93 -5.93 9.67
N ASN A 92 7.06 -6.29 8.39
CA ASN A 92 7.62 -5.42 7.35
C ASN A 92 6.56 -4.73 6.47
N SER A 93 5.28 -4.84 6.83
CA SER A 93 4.15 -4.38 6.01
C SER A 93 3.39 -3.20 6.61
N GLU A 94 3.81 -2.68 7.77
CA GLU A 94 3.10 -1.57 8.42
C GLU A 94 3.03 -0.31 7.55
N LEU A 95 4.14 0.08 6.93
CA LEU A 95 4.21 1.29 6.11
C LEU A 95 3.34 1.20 4.85
N VAL A 96 3.35 0.04 4.16
CA VAL A 96 2.57 -0.16 2.94
C VAL A 96 1.07 -0.21 3.24
N LEU A 97 0.67 -0.88 4.32
CA LEU A 97 -0.73 -0.92 4.76
C LEU A 97 -1.20 0.44 5.25
N SER A 98 -0.35 1.22 5.92
CA SER A 98 -0.65 2.60 6.31
C SER A 98 -0.83 3.51 5.09
N ALA A 99 0.06 3.41 4.10
CA ALA A 99 -0.07 4.12 2.83
C ALA A 99 -1.33 3.72 2.05
N LEU A 100 -1.70 2.43 2.05
CA LEU A 100 -2.96 1.97 1.48
C LEU A 100 -4.16 2.58 2.22
N GLY A 101 -4.12 2.66 3.55
CA GLY A 101 -5.15 3.29 4.37
C GLY A 101 -5.45 4.74 3.98
N CYS A 102 -4.40 5.50 3.72
CA CYS A 102 -4.49 6.85 3.17
C CYS A 102 -5.20 6.88 1.81
N CYS A 103 -4.84 5.99 0.88
CA CYS A 103 -5.50 5.87 -0.42
C CYS A 103 -6.98 5.51 -0.27
N VAL A 104 -7.30 4.51 0.56
CA VAL A 104 -8.68 4.07 0.82
C VAL A 104 -9.52 5.20 1.43
N PHE A 105 -8.98 5.90 2.43
CA PHE A 105 -9.65 7.08 3.01
C PHE A 105 -9.99 8.12 1.93
N TYR A 106 -9.04 8.41 1.05
CA TYR A 106 -9.23 9.43 0.04
C TYR A 106 -10.23 9.00 -1.05
N LEU A 107 -10.17 7.75 -1.50
CA LEU A 107 -11.17 7.17 -2.40
C LEU A 107 -12.58 7.22 -1.78
N LYS A 108 -12.68 6.96 -0.47
CA LYS A 108 -13.94 7.04 0.29
C LYS A 108 -14.45 8.47 0.37
N LYS A 109 -13.57 9.45 0.59
CA LYS A 109 -13.89 10.89 0.53
C LYS A 109 -14.40 11.30 -0.85
N CYS A 110 -13.90 10.67 -1.92
CA CYS A 110 -14.34 10.88 -3.30
C CYS A 110 -15.55 10.02 -3.71
N ILE A 111 -16.06 9.15 -2.84
CA ILE A 111 -17.23 8.28 -3.09
C ILE A 111 -17.00 7.30 -4.28
N ILE A 112 -15.74 6.86 -4.47
CA ILE A 112 -15.36 5.90 -5.53
C ILE A 112 -14.63 4.67 -4.95
N ASP A 113 -14.51 4.57 -3.63
CA ASP A 113 -13.88 3.46 -2.92
C ASP A 113 -14.46 2.10 -3.33
N LYS A 114 -15.79 1.96 -3.34
CA LYS A 114 -16.44 0.69 -3.68
C LYS A 114 -16.19 0.26 -5.12
N GLU A 115 -16.28 1.18 -6.07
CA GLU A 115 -16.09 0.88 -7.49
C GLU A 115 -14.67 0.41 -7.77
N ILE A 116 -13.68 1.10 -7.21
CA ILE A 116 -12.26 0.80 -7.44
C ILE A 116 -11.82 -0.45 -6.66
N LEU A 117 -12.14 -0.53 -5.36
CA LEU A 117 -11.63 -1.60 -4.50
C LEU A 117 -12.33 -2.94 -4.75
N SER A 118 -13.60 -2.94 -5.20
CA SER A 118 -14.30 -4.19 -5.55
C SER A 118 -13.72 -4.92 -6.75
N MET A 119 -12.86 -4.27 -7.55
CA MET A 119 -12.10 -4.92 -8.60
C MET A 119 -11.04 -5.89 -8.04
N ALA A 120 -10.65 -5.75 -6.77
CA ALA A 120 -9.67 -6.60 -6.08
C ALA A 120 -8.32 -6.76 -6.81
N LYS A 121 -7.93 -5.76 -7.63
CA LYS A 121 -6.67 -5.77 -8.39
C LYS A 121 -5.55 -5.09 -7.62
N PHE A 122 -4.77 -5.88 -6.90
CA PHE A 122 -3.59 -5.42 -6.17
C PHE A 122 -2.33 -6.07 -6.74
N GLU A 123 -1.26 -5.29 -6.84
CA GLU A 123 0.05 -5.71 -7.28
C GLU A 123 1.10 -5.13 -6.33
N GLU A 124 2.07 -5.93 -5.92
CA GLU A 124 3.18 -5.49 -5.08
C GLU A 124 4.21 -4.73 -5.94
N TYR A 125 4.52 -3.49 -5.54
CA TYR A 125 5.60 -2.75 -6.18
C TYR A 125 6.96 -3.21 -5.63
N VAL A 126 7.78 -3.78 -6.51
CA VAL A 126 9.16 -4.18 -6.22
C VAL A 126 10.13 -3.27 -6.98
N PRO A 127 10.99 -2.48 -6.30
CA PRO A 127 12.04 -1.72 -6.96
C PRO A 127 12.98 -2.60 -7.79
N VAL A 128 13.34 -2.15 -8.99
CA VAL A 128 14.24 -2.88 -9.91
C VAL A 128 15.62 -3.18 -9.30
N ASP A 129 16.08 -2.35 -8.35
CA ASP A 129 17.39 -2.51 -7.72
C ASP A 129 17.45 -3.72 -6.76
N ILE A 130 16.30 -4.25 -6.33
CA ILE A 130 16.24 -5.45 -5.47
C ILE A 130 16.69 -6.69 -6.24
N ASP A 131 16.39 -6.78 -7.54
CA ASP A 131 16.81 -7.91 -8.38
C ASP A 131 18.31 -7.86 -8.69
N ILE A 132 18.90 -6.67 -8.76
CA ILE A 132 20.35 -6.49 -8.95
C ILE A 132 21.13 -7.05 -7.74
N GLY A 133 20.57 -6.90 -6.53
CA GLY A 133 21.14 -7.48 -5.30
C GLY A 133 21.03 -9.01 -5.23
N LYS A 134 19.96 -9.60 -5.79
CA LYS A 134 19.80 -11.06 -5.88
C LYS A 134 20.70 -11.69 -6.95
N GLY A 135 20.89 -11.03 -8.09
CA GLY A 135 21.81 -11.47 -9.16
C GLY A 135 23.28 -11.52 -8.72
N THR A 136 23.69 -10.60 -7.83
CA THR A 136 25.06 -10.55 -7.29
C THR A 136 25.35 -11.68 -6.28
N LYS A 137 24.31 -12.25 -5.64
CA LYS A 137 24.46 -13.42 -4.75
C LYS A 137 24.64 -14.74 -5.51
N LEU A 138 24.19 -14.82 -6.77
CA LEU A 138 24.35 -16.02 -7.60
C LEU A 138 25.74 -16.08 -8.28
N SER A 139 26.34 -14.92 -8.60
CA SER A 139 27.66 -14.86 -9.23
C SER A 139 28.82 -15.16 -8.27
N SER A 140 28.64 -15.00 -6.96
CA SER A 140 29.67 -15.32 -5.96
C SER A 140 29.78 -16.82 -5.60
N ILE A 141 28.87 -17.66 -6.09
CA ILE A 141 28.88 -19.11 -5.85
C ILE A 141 29.79 -19.85 -6.85
N PHE A 142 30.19 -19.23 -7.96
CA PHE A 142 31.01 -19.89 -9.01
C PHE A 142 32.52 -19.59 -8.96
N THR A 143 33.05 -19.05 -7.85
CA THR A 143 34.50 -18.95 -7.64
C THR A 143 34.92 -19.62 -6.34
N LYS A 144 34.99 -20.95 -6.35
CA LYS A 144 35.98 -21.70 -5.57
C LYS A 144 36.18 -23.10 -6.17
N THR A 145 37.29 -23.18 -6.91
CA THR A 145 38.22 -24.29 -7.17
C THR A 145 37.66 -25.68 -7.43
#